data_AF-A0A1I0FMY3-F1
#
_entry.id   AF-A0A1I0FMY3-F1
#
_cell.length_a   1.000
_cell.length_b   1.000
_cell.length_c   1.000
_cell.angle_alpha   90.00
_cell.angle_beta   90.00
_cell.angle_gamma   90.00
#
_symmetry.space_group_name_H-M   'P 1'
#
loop_
_entity.id
_entity.type
_entity.pdbx_description
1 polymer ?
#
loop_
_entity_poly.entity_id
_entity_poly.type
_entity_poly.pdbx_seq_one_letter_code
_entity_poly.pdbx_strand_id
1 'polypeptide(L)'
;MEQYDYRKTEKLEETVYAEFEALSPGQRMQVWESIQDVKRGAEADRLARGRQWFEKAVLPALRGFARASSSLLEVEWDSDGSITAAFRCADDLRIAESCRSLRVALFMAEDILISRDGDELVLALIYDSGSVLSAL
;
A
#
# COMPACT_ATOMS: atom_id res chain seq x y z
N MET A 1 23.91 -8.93 16.56
CA MET A 1 24.24 -8.01 15.45
C MET A 1 23.64 -8.67 14.22
N GLU A 2 22.69 -8.03 13.56
CA GLU A 2 22.10 -8.55 12.31
C GLU A 2 22.77 -7.85 11.13
N GLN A 3 23.13 -8.63 10.11
CA GLN A 3 23.85 -8.15 8.93
C GLN A 3 23.07 -8.59 7.70
N TYR A 4 22.73 -7.64 6.83
CA TYR A 4 21.94 -7.87 5.62
C TYR A 4 22.86 -7.70 4.40
N ASP A 5 23.03 -8.77 3.62
CA ASP A 5 23.93 -8.82 2.46
C ASP A 5 23.12 -8.89 1.15
N TYR A 6 23.20 -7.82 0.37
CA TYR A 6 22.44 -7.63 -0.88
C TYR A 6 23.29 -7.85 -2.15
N ARG A 7 24.48 -8.44 -2.02
CA ARG A 7 25.38 -8.68 -3.17
C ARG A 7 24.94 -9.96 -3.90
N LYS A 8 24.18 -9.83 -5.00
CA LYS A 8 23.91 -10.92 -5.98
C LYS A 8 24.08 -10.39 -7.41
N THR A 9 25.14 -10.78 -8.12
CA THR A 9 25.27 -11.86 -9.14
C THR A 9 24.51 -11.61 -10.46
N GLU A 10 25.13 -10.81 -11.31
CA GLU A 10 24.74 -10.43 -12.69
C GLU A 10 24.77 -11.58 -13.72
N LYS A 11 25.21 -12.79 -13.34
CA LYS A 11 25.41 -13.92 -14.29
C LYS A 11 24.13 -14.56 -14.86
N LEU A 12 22.95 -14.17 -14.37
CA LEU A 12 21.70 -14.86 -14.72
C LEU A 12 21.10 -14.38 -16.06
N GLU A 13 21.32 -13.13 -16.46
CA GLU A 13 20.55 -12.49 -17.54
C GLU A 13 20.92 -13.02 -18.93
N GLU A 14 22.22 -13.14 -19.24
CA GLU A 14 22.70 -13.60 -20.56
C GLU A 14 22.26 -15.03 -20.90
N THR A 15 22.16 -15.90 -19.89
CA THR A 15 21.76 -17.31 -20.08
C THR A 15 20.27 -17.42 -20.42
N VAL A 16 19.42 -16.60 -19.78
CA VAL A 16 17.97 -16.61 -19.99
C VAL A 16 17.60 -16.14 -21.40
N TYR A 17 18.29 -15.12 -21.94
CA TYR A 17 18.05 -14.64 -23.30
C TYR A 17 18.39 -15.69 -24.36
N ALA A 18 19.54 -16.35 -24.24
CA ALA A 18 19.96 -17.38 -25.18
C ALA A 18 18.99 -18.58 -25.22
N GLU A 19 18.50 -19.02 -24.05
CA GLU A 19 17.51 -20.10 -23.98
C GLU A 19 16.16 -19.72 -24.58
N PHE A 20 15.69 -18.48 -24.37
CA PHE A 20 14.44 -18.00 -24.94
C PHE A 20 14.49 -17.92 -26.48
N GLU A 21 15.62 -17.50 -27.05
CA GLU A 21 15.81 -17.48 -28.51
C GLU A 21 15.84 -18.89 -29.11
N ALA A 22 16.32 -19.90 -28.38
CA ALA A 22 16.31 -21.28 -28.84
C ALA A 22 14.91 -21.93 -28.87
N LEU A 23 13.90 -21.31 -28.23
CA LEU A 23 12.54 -21.84 -28.18
C LEU A 23 11.79 -21.71 -29.52
N SER A 24 10.94 -22.70 -29.80
CA SER A 24 9.96 -22.61 -30.89
C SER A 24 8.90 -21.52 -30.62
N PRO A 25 8.19 -21.02 -31.65
CA PRO A 25 7.14 -20.03 -31.46
C PRO A 25 6.06 -20.44 -30.44
N GLY A 26 5.67 -21.72 -30.41
CA GLY A 26 4.70 -22.24 -29.45
C GLY A 26 5.22 -22.23 -28.01
N GLN A 27 6.49 -22.58 -27.82
CA GLN A 27 7.13 -22.53 -26.51
C GLN A 27 7.32 -21.09 -26.02
N ARG A 28 7.65 -20.14 -26.91
CA ARG A 28 7.72 -18.72 -26.55
C ARG A 28 6.37 -18.17 -26.10
N MET A 29 5.27 -18.62 -26.72
CA MET A 29 3.92 -18.26 -26.28
C MET A 29 3.64 -18.78 -24.86
N GLN A 30 3.97 -20.04 -24.58
CA GLN A 30 3.82 -20.62 -23.23
C GLN A 30 4.65 -19.89 -22.18
N VAL A 31 5.88 -19.49 -22.52
CA VAL A 31 6.72 -18.67 -21.63
C VAL A 31 6.10 -17.28 -21.42
N TRP A 32 5.59 -16.65 -22.47
CA TRP A 32 4.90 -15.35 -22.33
C TRP A 32 3.68 -15.45 -21.42
N GLU A 33 2.83 -16.47 -21.58
CA GLU A 33 1.67 -16.71 -20.72
C GLU A 33 2.11 -16.91 -19.26
N SER A 34 3.15 -17.71 -19.04
CA SER A 34 3.71 -17.94 -17.70
C SER A 34 4.24 -16.66 -17.07
N ILE A 35 4.88 -15.77 -17.85
CA ILE A 35 5.32 -14.45 -17.36
C ILE A 35 4.11 -13.59 -16.95
N GLN A 36 3.03 -13.60 -17.73
CA GLN A 36 1.81 -12.86 -17.37
C GLN A 36 1.18 -13.43 -16.09
N ASP A 37 1.17 -14.74 -15.93
CA ASP A 37 0.68 -15.40 -14.71
C ASP A 37 1.50 -15.02 -13.48
N VAL A 38 2.83 -15.04 -13.60
CA VAL A 38 3.73 -14.60 -12.52
C VAL A 38 3.49 -13.13 -12.17
N LYS A 39 3.36 -12.25 -13.16
CA LYS A 39 3.08 -10.83 -12.93
C LYS A 39 1.73 -10.61 -12.24
N ARG A 40 0.67 -11.29 -12.69
CA ARG A 40 -0.65 -11.20 -12.07
C ARG A 40 -0.65 -11.74 -10.64
N GLY A 41 0.02 -12.86 -10.39
CA GLY A 41 0.17 -13.43 -9.06
C GLY A 41 0.93 -12.49 -8.12
N ALA A 42 2.07 -11.96 -8.57
CA ALA A 42 2.87 -11.02 -7.80
C ALA A 42 2.09 -9.74 -7.44
N GLU A 43 1.28 -9.23 -8.37
CA GLU A 43 0.44 -8.06 -8.14
C GLU A 43 -0.70 -8.35 -7.16
N ALA A 44 -1.42 -9.46 -7.34
CA ALA A 44 -2.47 -9.87 -6.41
C ALA A 44 -1.92 -10.05 -4.97
N ASP A 45 -0.74 -10.66 -4.85
CA ASP A 45 -0.06 -10.83 -3.57
C ASP A 45 0.39 -9.49 -2.98
N ARG A 46 0.85 -8.55 -3.80
CA ARG A 46 1.21 -7.18 -3.38
C ARG A 46 0.00 -6.50 -2.77
N LEU A 47 -1.14 -6.50 -3.46
CA LEU A 47 -2.39 -5.90 -3.01
C LEU A 47 -2.89 -6.56 -1.69
N ALA A 48 -2.81 -7.89 -1.60
CA ALA A 48 -3.21 -8.61 -0.40
C ALA A 48 -2.33 -8.28 0.81
N ARG A 49 -1.00 -8.21 0.64
CA ARG A 49 -0.07 -7.78 1.69
C ARG A 49 -0.33 -6.34 2.10
N GLY A 50 -0.58 -5.46 1.14
CA GLY A 50 -0.90 -4.06 1.38
C GLY A 50 -2.11 -3.86 2.28
N ARG A 51 -3.21 -4.54 1.91
CA ARG A 51 -4.42 -4.57 2.73
C ARG A 51 -4.15 -5.09 4.13
N GLN A 52 -3.46 -6.22 4.25
CA GLN A 52 -3.16 -6.83 5.53
C GLN A 52 -2.31 -5.90 6.43
N TRP A 53 -1.32 -5.22 5.85
CA TRP A 53 -0.50 -4.25 6.56
C TRP A 53 -1.36 -3.10 7.10
N PHE A 54 -2.19 -2.50 6.24
CA PHE A 54 -3.05 -1.37 6.65
C PHE A 54 -4.02 -1.77 7.77
N GLU A 55 -4.70 -2.91 7.61
CA GLU A 55 -5.67 -3.42 8.59
C GLU A 55 -5.03 -3.68 9.96
N LYS A 56 -3.77 -4.14 9.99
CA LYS A 56 -3.08 -4.48 11.23
C LYS A 56 -2.34 -3.30 11.86
N ALA A 57 -1.71 -2.45 11.06
CA ALA A 57 -0.82 -1.40 11.53
C ALA A 57 -1.49 -0.04 11.64
N VAL A 58 -2.36 0.32 10.68
CA VAL A 58 -2.88 1.68 10.53
C VAL A 58 -4.32 1.79 11.03
N LEU A 59 -5.20 0.93 10.53
CA LEU A 59 -6.63 0.97 10.81
C LEU A 59 -7.00 0.99 12.31
N PRO A 60 -6.31 0.26 13.22
CA PRO A 60 -6.63 0.33 14.65
C PRO A 60 -6.43 1.74 15.23
N ALA A 61 -5.40 2.46 14.78
CA ALA A 61 -5.13 3.83 15.20
C ALA A 61 -6.22 4.78 14.69
N LEU A 62 -6.61 4.62 13.42
CA LEU A 62 -7.67 5.43 12.82
C LEU A 62 -9.01 5.22 13.51
N ARG A 63 -9.40 3.96 13.76
CA ARG A 63 -10.64 3.64 14.49
C ARG A 63 -10.64 4.18 15.91
N GLY A 64 -9.50 4.08 16.60
CA GLY A 64 -9.31 4.63 17.94
C GLY A 64 -9.50 6.14 17.97
N PHE A 65 -8.93 6.85 16.98
CA PHE A 65 -9.10 8.28 16.85
C PHE A 65 -10.54 8.66 16.48
N ALA A 66 -11.15 8.01 15.50
CA ALA A 66 -12.54 8.27 15.09
C ALA A 66 -13.50 8.21 16.28
N ARG A 67 -13.34 7.17 17.12
CA ARG A 67 -14.13 7.02 18.35
C ARG A 67 -13.87 8.14 19.36
N ALA A 68 -12.62 8.58 19.52
CA ALA A 68 -12.24 9.62 20.48
C ALA A 68 -12.69 11.02 20.04
N SER A 69 -12.71 11.30 18.74
CA SER A 69 -13.12 12.59 18.17
C SER A 69 -14.58 12.61 17.73
N SER A 70 -15.33 11.51 17.91
CA SER A 70 -16.72 11.36 17.42
C SER A 70 -16.87 11.66 15.92
N SER A 71 -15.85 11.30 15.13
CA SER A 71 -15.86 11.47 13.68
C SER A 71 -16.31 10.19 12.97
N LEU A 72 -16.91 10.35 11.80
CA LEU A 72 -17.15 9.24 10.88
C LEU A 72 -15.83 8.89 10.20
N LEU A 73 -15.47 7.61 10.20
CA LEU A 73 -14.31 7.09 9.47
C LEU A 73 -14.79 6.27 8.28
N GLU A 74 -14.42 6.69 7.09
CA GLU A 74 -14.63 5.98 5.83
C GLU A 74 -13.29 5.40 5.36
N VAL A 75 -13.30 4.18 4.83
CA VAL A 75 -12.11 3.54 4.26
C VAL A 75 -12.47 2.97 2.90
N GLU A 76 -11.85 3.52 1.86
CA GLU A 76 -11.97 3.08 0.48
C GLU A 76 -10.71 2.32 0.07
N TRP A 77 -10.91 1.30 -0.75
CA TRP A 77 -9.86 0.42 -1.23
C TRP A 77 -9.82 0.50 -2.75
N ASP A 78 -8.82 1.19 -3.27
CA ASP A 78 -8.68 1.44 -4.68
C ASP A 78 -8.14 0.19 -5.40
N SER A 79 -8.44 0.07 -6.69
CA SER A 79 -8.06 -1.09 -7.50
C SER A 79 -6.56 -1.14 -7.82
N ASP A 80 -5.86 -0.02 -7.66
CA ASP A 80 -4.41 0.14 -7.86
C ASP A 80 -3.58 -0.20 -6.60
N GLY A 81 -4.25 -0.47 -5.48
CA GLY A 81 -3.62 -0.77 -4.19
C GLY A 81 -3.44 0.42 -3.27
N SER A 82 -3.93 1.60 -3.68
CA SER A 82 -4.10 2.74 -2.79
C SER A 82 -5.24 2.50 -1.80
N ILE A 83 -5.12 3.11 -0.62
CA ILE A 83 -6.10 3.01 0.44
C ILE A 83 -6.37 4.43 0.92
N THR A 84 -7.62 4.87 0.80
CA THR A 84 -8.03 6.19 1.25
C THR A 84 -8.84 6.07 2.52
N ALA A 85 -8.39 6.69 3.60
CA ALA A 85 -9.11 6.77 4.86
C ALA A 85 -9.51 8.22 5.16
N ALA A 86 -10.80 8.48 5.31
CA ALA A 86 -11.32 9.83 5.53
C ALA A 86 -12.04 9.94 6.88
N PHE A 87 -11.68 10.97 7.66
CA PHE A 87 -12.43 11.40 8.83
C PHE A 87 -13.35 12.55 8.44
N ARG A 88 -14.64 12.43 8.77
CA ARG A 88 -15.65 13.48 8.59
C ARG A 88 -16.19 13.94 9.93
N CYS A 89 -16.30 15.25 10.13
CA CYS A 89 -16.86 15.86 11.34
C CYS A 89 -17.45 17.25 11.05
N ALA A 90 -18.43 17.70 11.84
CA ALA A 90 -19.18 18.92 11.54
C ALA A 90 -18.36 20.22 11.70
N ASP A 91 -17.50 20.31 12.71
CA ASP A 91 -16.88 21.59 13.08
C ASP A 91 -15.35 21.52 13.01
N ASP A 92 -14.75 20.88 14.01
CA ASP A 92 -13.32 20.83 14.21
C ASP A 92 -12.80 19.42 14.45
N LEU A 93 -11.57 19.18 13.98
CA LEU A 93 -10.87 17.93 14.20
C LEU A 93 -9.59 18.20 14.96
N ARG A 94 -9.62 17.94 16.26
CA ARG A 94 -8.47 18.19 17.14
C ARG A 94 -7.57 16.96 17.27
N ILE A 95 -6.32 17.10 16.82
CA ILE A 95 -5.28 16.09 17.00
C ILE A 95 -4.43 16.46 18.23
N ALA A 96 -4.85 16.00 19.41
CA ALA A 96 -4.20 16.29 20.69
C ALA A 96 -2.89 15.50 20.91
N GLU A 97 -2.05 15.89 21.87
CA GLU A 97 -0.78 15.19 22.19
C GLU A 97 -0.98 13.69 22.48
N SER A 98 -2.11 13.34 23.09
CA SER A 98 -2.49 11.96 23.40
C SER A 98 -2.74 11.08 22.16
N CYS A 99 -2.98 11.67 20.98
CA CYS A 99 -3.23 10.95 19.72
C CYS A 99 -1.94 10.38 19.09
N ARG A 100 -1.09 9.72 19.89
CA ARG A 100 0.24 9.24 19.46
C ARG A 100 0.15 8.23 18.33
N SER A 101 -0.77 7.27 18.42
CA SER A 101 -0.98 6.27 17.37
C SER A 101 -1.48 6.90 16.06
N LEU A 102 -2.36 7.91 16.14
CA LEU A 102 -2.78 8.66 14.95
C LEU A 102 -1.60 9.39 14.31
N ARG A 103 -0.69 10.01 15.08
CA ARG A 103 0.47 10.68 14.48
C ARG A 103 1.33 9.73 13.67
N VAL A 104 1.54 8.51 14.15
CA VAL A 104 2.26 7.49 13.37
C VAL A 104 1.47 7.17 12.09
N ALA A 105 0.14 7.03 12.18
CA ALA A 105 -0.70 6.83 11.00
C ALA A 105 -0.67 8.00 10.00
N LEU A 106 -0.54 9.25 10.47
CA LEU A 106 -0.35 10.43 9.61
C LEU A 106 1.02 10.40 8.91
N PHE A 107 2.08 10.04 9.63
CA PHE A 107 3.43 9.94 9.05
C PHE A 107 3.56 8.83 8.02
N MET A 108 2.73 7.79 8.11
CA MET A 108 2.69 6.69 7.13
C MET A 108 1.83 7.02 5.90
N ALA A 109 1.04 8.09 5.93
CA ALA A 109 0.27 8.51 4.76
C ALA A 109 1.22 9.09 3.72
N GLU A 110 1.01 8.72 2.46
CA GLU A 110 1.73 9.30 1.33
C GLU A 110 1.21 10.70 1.04
N ASP A 111 -0.11 10.86 1.06
CA ASP A 111 -0.78 12.14 0.89
C ASP A 111 -1.80 12.40 1.99
N ILE A 112 -1.89 13.66 2.39
CA ILE A 112 -2.84 14.15 3.40
C ILE A 112 -3.61 15.32 2.79
N LEU A 113 -4.93 15.16 2.69
CA LEU A 113 -5.84 16.18 2.20
C LEU A 113 -6.75 16.66 3.33
N ILE A 114 -6.85 17.98 3.47
CA ILE A 114 -7.82 18.63 4.36
C ILE A 114 -8.75 19.47 3.49
N SER A 115 -10.04 19.16 3.53
CA SER A 115 -11.06 19.82 2.72
C SER A 115 -12.35 20.01 3.50
N ARG A 116 -13.33 20.65 2.85
CA ARG A 116 -14.71 20.72 3.34
C ARG A 116 -15.64 20.10 2.30
N ASP A 117 -16.60 19.33 2.77
CA ASP A 117 -17.69 18.77 1.99
C ASP A 117 -19.02 19.26 2.59
N GLY A 118 -19.57 20.32 2.00
CA GLY A 118 -20.64 21.11 2.61
C GLY A 118 -20.17 21.70 3.95
N ASP A 119 -20.88 21.36 5.02
CA ASP A 119 -20.57 21.82 6.37
C ASP A 119 -19.52 20.93 7.06
N GLU A 120 -19.22 19.73 6.55
CA GLU A 120 -18.28 18.81 7.18
C GLU A 120 -16.83 19.14 6.84
N LEU A 121 -15.97 19.14 7.86
CA LEU A 121 -14.52 19.05 7.71
C LEU A 121 -14.14 17.61 7.38
N VAL A 122 -13.34 17.44 6.33
CA VAL A 122 -12.82 16.14 5.87
C VAL A 122 -11.30 16.12 5.98
N LEU A 123 -10.77 15.15 6.71
CA LEU A 123 -9.34 14.80 6.72
C LEU A 123 -9.18 13.45 6.03
N ALA A 124 -8.66 13.46 4.80
CA ALA A 124 -8.36 12.25 4.04
C ALA A 124 -6.86 11.92 4.09
N LEU A 125 -6.57 10.66 4.31
CA LEU A 125 -5.23 10.07 4.39
C LEU A 125 -5.13 8.99 3.32
N ILE A 126 -4.19 9.16 2.40
CA ILE A 126 -3.97 8.23 1.30
C ILE A 126 -2.70 7.44 1.60
N TYR A 127 -2.81 6.12 1.47
CA TYR A 127 -1.72 5.18 1.71
C TYR A 127 -1.49 4.35 0.45
N ASP A 128 -0.26 4.34 -0.07
CA ASP A 128 0.15 3.32 -1.04
C ASP A 128 0.81 2.15 -0.33
N SER A 129 0.26 0.97 -0.57
CA SER A 129 0.85 -0.27 -0.09
C SER A 129 2.13 -0.68 -0.82
N GLY A 130 2.34 -0.21 -2.05
CA GLY A 130 3.56 -0.44 -2.82
C GLY A 130 4.77 0.26 -2.22
N SER A 131 4.65 1.55 -1.90
CA SER A 131 5.72 2.35 -1.32
C SER A 131 6.17 1.82 0.05
N VAL A 132 5.25 1.52 0.96
CA VAL A 132 5.58 1.05 2.31
C VAL A 132 6.20 -0.35 2.33
N LEU A 133 5.72 -1.27 1.49
CA LEU A 133 6.27 -2.63 1.40
C LEU A 133 7.59 -2.71 0.65
N SER A 134 7.94 -1.70 -0.16
CA SER A 134 9.25 -1.62 -0.82
C SER A 134 10.36 -1.06 0.09
N ALA A 135 9.97 -0.37 1.17
CA ALA A 135 10.87 0.23 2.16
C ALA A 135 11.17 -0.68 3.37
N LEU A 136 10.49 -1.83 3.48
CA LEU A 136 10.63 -2.84 4.54
C LEU A 136 11.33 -4.11 4.00
#